data_AF-A0A9D1HT78-F1
#
_entry.id   AF-A0A9D1HT78-F1
#
_cell.length_a   1.000
_cell.length_b   1.000
_cell.length_c   1.000
_cell.angle_alpha   90.00
_cell.angle_beta   90.00
_cell.angle_gamma   90.00
#
_symmetry.space_group_name_H-M   'P 1'
#
loop_
_entity.id
_entity.type
_entity.pdbx_description
1 polymer ?
#
loop_
_entity_poly.entity_id
_entity_poly.type
_entity_poly.pdbx_seq_one_letter_code
_entity_poly.pdbx_strand_id
1 'polypeptide(L)'
;MAERSDAILNAASGAEEKDMTAAAANAERRASFDAGNDGNERQTFFDVEDDSNGRQTSSGAEDGSNERQMSSGVEDDSNSKRTKFLTKDVVMCVVVLAAIALIAGVLLGVMNWVTYVDPEAAIMEQIAKYYGVAADDVTSVPERVVGGGSSYVDGCYAVTAEDGTLIYVYHAVGSGAKDGTLELLVHIAADGTIKEVEEYSQSETAGYFDRVISANRGKYVGKNAKDVGQFDLVKGEGSVTDDGDIDAVSQATLTSRGINNAVNAAVAAFNAYEEAAV
;
A
#
# COMPACT_ATOMS: atom_id res chain seq x y z
N MET A 1 -1.49 -52.79 0.47
CA MET A 1 -1.65 -51.59 1.31
C MET A 1 -0.43 -51.42 2.23
N ALA A 2 0.80 -51.51 1.70
CA ALA A 2 2.03 -51.32 2.47
C ALA A 2 3.25 -50.95 1.60
N GLU A 3 3.07 -50.50 0.36
CA GLU A 3 4.20 -50.23 -0.56
C GLU A 3 4.17 -48.80 -1.14
N ARG A 4 3.27 -47.95 -0.66
CA ARG A 4 3.17 -46.54 -1.10
C ARG A 4 3.56 -45.51 -0.04
N SER A 5 3.90 -45.95 1.18
CA SER A 5 4.32 -45.04 2.25
C SER A 5 5.82 -44.74 2.24
N ASP A 6 6.66 -45.61 1.69
CA ASP A 6 8.13 -45.42 1.71
C ASP A 6 8.65 -44.51 0.58
N ALA A 7 7.84 -44.25 -0.45
CA ALA A 7 8.24 -43.41 -1.58
C ALA A 7 8.21 -41.89 -1.26
N ILE A 8 7.46 -41.47 -0.23
CA ILE A 8 7.35 -40.05 0.13
C ILE A 8 8.45 -39.63 1.12
N LEU A 9 8.99 -40.56 1.92
CA LEU A 9 10.04 -40.22 2.87
C LEU A 9 11.43 -40.01 2.23
N ASN A 10 11.69 -40.60 1.07
CA ASN A 10 13.04 -40.56 0.46
C ASN A 10 13.29 -39.34 -0.44
N ALA A 11 12.25 -38.54 -0.73
CA ALA A 11 12.40 -37.29 -1.51
C ALA A 11 12.79 -36.09 -0.63
N ALA A 12 12.55 -36.16 0.69
CA ALA A 12 12.82 -35.07 1.63
C ALA A 12 14.31 -34.95 2.03
N SER A 13 15.13 -35.99 1.81
CA SER A 13 16.55 -36.00 2.22
C SER A 13 17.51 -35.45 1.14
N GLY A 14 17.04 -35.17 -0.08
CA GLY A 14 17.91 -34.83 -1.22
C GLY A 14 17.92 -33.36 -1.63
N ALA A 15 17.12 -32.50 -1.00
CA ALA A 15 16.93 -31.11 -1.43
C ALA A 15 17.74 -30.08 -0.62
N GLU A 16 18.50 -30.50 0.40
CA GLU A 16 19.16 -29.59 1.34
C GLU A 16 20.52 -29.03 0.87
N GLU A 17 21.06 -29.45 -0.29
CA GLU A 17 22.44 -29.07 -0.68
C GLU A 17 22.57 -28.09 -1.87
N LYS A 18 21.47 -27.52 -2.40
CA LYS A 18 21.56 -26.60 -3.55
C LYS A 18 21.14 -25.15 -3.31
N ASP A 19 20.72 -24.80 -2.09
CA ASP A 19 20.18 -23.47 -1.82
C ASP A 19 21.19 -22.44 -1.26
N MET A 20 22.48 -22.80 -1.19
CA MET A 20 23.49 -21.88 -0.64
C MET A 20 24.15 -20.96 -1.68
N THR A 21 23.82 -21.10 -2.97
CA THR A 21 24.45 -20.30 -4.05
C THR A 21 23.54 -19.27 -4.71
N ALA A 22 22.23 -19.27 -4.44
CA ALA A 22 21.29 -18.27 -4.99
C ALA A 22 21.14 -17.03 -4.09
N ALA A 23 21.34 -17.17 -2.78
CA ALA A 23 21.25 -16.07 -1.81
C ALA A 23 22.36 -15.00 -1.99
N ALA A 24 23.47 -15.33 -2.66
CA ALA A 24 24.57 -14.40 -2.87
C ALA A 24 24.38 -13.41 -4.04
N ALA A 25 23.44 -13.66 -4.96
CA ALA A 25 23.28 -12.84 -6.17
C ALA A 25 22.34 -11.63 -6.02
N ASN A 26 21.56 -11.55 -4.93
CA ASN A 26 20.56 -10.48 -4.74
C ASN A 26 21.06 -9.30 -3.87
N ALA A 27 22.26 -9.41 -3.29
CA ALA A 27 22.85 -8.37 -2.44
C ALA A 27 23.54 -7.25 -3.22
N GLU A 28 23.98 -7.48 -4.47
CA GLU A 28 24.77 -6.49 -5.23
C GLU A 28 23.93 -5.53 -6.09
N ARG A 29 22.62 -5.74 -6.23
CA ARG A 29 21.76 -4.84 -7.04
C ARG A 29 21.15 -3.66 -6.26
N ARG A 30 21.38 -3.57 -4.94
CA ARG A 30 20.90 -2.47 -4.07
C ARG A 30 21.89 -1.32 -3.89
N ALA A 31 23.03 -1.33 -4.60
CA ALA A 31 24.08 -0.31 -4.43
C ALA A 31 24.14 0.77 -5.53
N SER A 32 23.16 0.85 -6.45
CA SER A 32 23.26 1.77 -7.61
C SER A 32 22.09 2.73 -7.82
N PHE A 33 21.30 3.07 -6.79
CA PHE A 33 20.15 3.97 -6.96
C PHE A 33 20.17 5.26 -6.11
N ASP A 34 21.30 5.62 -5.48
CA ASP A 34 21.39 6.86 -4.70
C ASP A 34 22.43 7.83 -5.26
N ALA A 35 22.17 8.32 -6.48
CA ALA A 35 22.84 9.50 -7.01
C ALA A 35 21.93 10.22 -8.01
N GLY A 36 21.32 11.33 -7.57
CA GLY A 36 20.84 12.37 -8.47
C GLY A 36 19.44 12.86 -8.19
N ASN A 37 19.31 13.93 -7.40
CA ASN A 37 18.20 14.86 -7.56
C ASN A 37 18.62 16.29 -7.20
N ASP A 38 19.16 16.98 -8.20
CA ASP A 38 19.37 18.43 -8.21
C ASP A 38 18.34 19.06 -9.17
N GLY A 39 17.59 20.05 -8.67
CA GLY A 39 16.98 21.15 -9.42
C GLY A 39 15.71 20.89 -10.24
N ASN A 40 14.58 21.52 -9.84
CA ASN A 40 13.79 22.32 -10.79
C ASN A 40 12.83 23.31 -10.08
N GLU A 41 12.86 24.54 -10.56
CA GLU A 41 12.11 25.72 -10.12
C GLU A 41 10.64 25.66 -10.58
N ARG A 42 9.70 26.19 -9.78
CA ARG A 42 8.47 26.78 -10.32
C ARG A 42 7.98 27.99 -9.51
N GLN A 43 7.82 29.08 -10.27
CA GLN A 43 7.25 30.37 -9.95
C GLN A 43 5.80 30.28 -9.46
N THR A 44 5.41 31.17 -8.55
CA THR A 44 4.00 31.58 -8.39
C THR A 44 3.91 33.10 -8.42
N PHE A 45 3.15 33.55 -9.41
CA PHE A 45 2.79 34.90 -9.79
C PHE A 45 1.40 35.20 -9.20
N PHE A 46 1.21 36.34 -8.52
CA PHE A 46 -0.12 36.91 -8.28
C PHE A 46 -0.01 38.44 -8.22
N ASP A 47 -0.70 39.10 -9.15
CA ASP A 47 -0.91 40.55 -9.24
C ASP A 47 -2.19 40.97 -8.49
N VAL A 48 -2.06 42.11 -7.80
CA VAL A 48 -2.93 43.31 -7.71
C VAL A 48 -4.47 43.19 -7.71
N GLU A 49 -5.08 43.77 -6.66
CA GLU A 49 -6.22 44.72 -6.80
C GLU A 49 -6.28 45.73 -5.63
N ASP A 50 -6.68 46.95 -5.98
CA ASP A 50 -6.63 48.23 -5.24
C ASP A 50 -7.96 48.52 -4.50
N ASP A 51 -7.92 49.44 -3.52
CA ASP A 51 -8.79 50.63 -3.42
C ASP A 51 -9.07 51.12 -1.96
N SER A 52 -8.88 52.43 -1.78
CA SER A 52 -9.61 53.38 -0.92
C SER A 52 -9.35 53.53 0.62
N ASN A 53 -8.50 54.53 0.92
CA ASN A 53 -8.80 55.81 1.62
C ASN A 53 -9.40 55.87 3.06
N GLY A 54 -8.73 56.60 3.98
CA GLY A 54 -9.43 57.33 5.05
C GLY A 54 -8.71 57.68 6.38
N ARG A 55 -8.07 58.86 6.43
CA ARG A 55 -8.12 59.89 7.51
C ARG A 55 -7.09 59.95 8.69
N GLN A 56 -6.32 61.05 8.61
CA GLN A 56 -5.51 61.87 9.55
C GLN A 56 -5.77 61.84 11.08
N THR A 57 -4.70 62.10 11.86
CA THR A 57 -4.42 63.33 12.69
C THR A 57 -2.95 63.33 13.19
N SER A 58 -2.09 64.31 12.79
CA SER A 58 -1.43 65.39 13.60
C SER A 58 -0.69 64.96 14.88
N SER A 59 0.49 65.45 15.31
CA SER A 59 1.34 66.63 15.02
C SER A 59 2.58 66.63 15.95
N GLY A 60 3.74 67.12 15.47
CA GLY A 60 4.81 67.86 16.20
C GLY A 60 5.60 67.14 17.32
N ALA A 61 6.84 67.48 17.68
CA ALA A 61 7.90 68.37 17.21
C ALA A 61 9.17 68.03 18.07
N GLU A 62 10.38 68.35 17.59
CA GLU A 62 11.60 68.67 18.40
C GLU A 62 12.25 67.51 19.22
N ASP A 63 13.55 67.39 19.50
CA ASP A 63 14.81 68.14 19.34
C ASP A 63 15.95 67.19 19.79
N GLY A 64 17.22 67.48 19.47
CA GLY A 64 18.31 67.24 20.43
C GLY A 64 19.35 66.14 20.17
N SER A 65 20.36 66.51 19.36
CA SER A 65 21.80 66.46 19.68
C SER A 65 22.58 65.17 20.08
N ASN A 66 23.76 65.10 19.43
CA ASN A 66 25.11 64.71 19.90
C ASN A 66 25.65 63.30 19.63
N GLU A 67 26.56 63.17 18.65
CA GLU A 67 28.05 63.26 18.74
C GLU A 67 28.67 61.93 19.22
N ARG A 68 29.25 61.10 18.33
CA ARG A 68 30.61 61.11 17.76
C ARG A 68 31.72 60.73 18.77
N GLN A 69 32.47 59.67 18.40
CA GLN A 69 33.88 59.31 18.69
C GLN A 69 34.04 57.88 19.24
N MET A 70 34.61 56.94 18.47
CA MET A 70 36.03 56.72 18.16
C MET A 70 36.83 56.06 19.29
N SER A 71 37.23 54.81 18.99
CA SER A 71 38.58 54.27 19.15
C SER A 71 39.20 54.23 20.54
N SER A 72 39.39 53.04 21.08
CA SER A 72 40.73 52.45 21.30
C SER A 72 40.58 51.11 22.03
N GLY A 73 41.38 50.13 21.63
CA GLY A 73 41.25 48.75 22.07
C GLY A 73 41.78 48.46 23.46
N VAL A 74 41.43 47.28 23.96
CA VAL A 74 42.24 46.43 24.84
C VAL A 74 41.93 44.98 24.49
N GLU A 75 42.99 44.20 24.38
CA GLU A 75 43.04 42.78 24.05
C GLU A 75 42.46 41.90 25.17
N ASP A 76 41.93 40.75 24.74
CA ASP A 76 41.94 39.44 25.40
C ASP A 76 41.52 39.33 26.87
N ASP A 77 40.33 38.76 27.12
CA ASP A 77 40.18 37.53 27.95
C ASP A 77 38.69 37.11 28.03
N SER A 78 38.14 36.48 26.98
CA SER A 78 36.84 35.77 27.13
C SER A 78 36.51 34.74 26.03
N ASN A 79 37.38 34.56 25.03
CA ASN A 79 37.10 33.67 23.91
C ASN A 79 37.30 32.17 24.21
N SER A 80 37.50 31.78 25.47
CA SER A 80 37.31 30.38 25.88
C SER A 80 35.92 30.12 26.45
N LYS A 81 35.14 31.12 26.88
CA LYS A 81 33.84 30.89 27.52
C LYS A 81 32.70 30.81 26.51
N ARG A 82 32.65 31.69 25.51
CA ARG A 82 31.54 31.72 24.53
C ARG A 82 31.48 30.50 23.61
N THR A 83 32.62 29.98 23.17
CA THR A 83 32.68 28.73 22.38
C THR A 83 32.26 27.51 23.20
N LYS A 84 32.63 27.46 24.50
CA LYS A 84 32.22 26.40 25.43
C LYS A 84 30.71 26.40 25.74
N PHE A 85 30.06 27.57 25.76
CA PHE A 85 28.61 27.64 26.00
C PHE A 85 27.77 27.22 24.79
N LEU A 86 28.09 27.71 23.57
CA LEU A 86 27.35 27.29 22.37
C LEU A 86 27.56 25.81 22.03
N THR A 87 28.77 25.27 22.19
CA THR A 87 29.00 23.83 21.96
C THR A 87 28.29 22.98 23.01
N LYS A 88 28.25 23.38 24.30
CA LYS A 88 27.58 22.62 25.35
C LYS A 88 26.06 22.59 25.16
N ASP A 89 25.44 23.72 24.80
CA ASP A 89 23.99 23.79 24.58
C ASP A 89 23.58 23.02 23.33
N VAL A 90 24.38 23.11 22.25
CA VAL A 90 24.18 22.27 21.05
C VAL A 90 24.39 20.79 21.37
N VAL A 91 25.42 20.43 22.13
CA VAL A 91 25.67 19.03 22.55
C VAL A 91 24.55 18.53 23.46
N MET A 92 24.04 19.35 24.39
CA MET A 92 22.88 18.97 25.21
C MET A 92 21.64 18.77 24.35
N CYS A 93 21.37 19.67 23.40
CA CYS A 93 20.27 19.48 22.45
C CYS A 93 20.42 18.16 21.66
N VAL A 94 21.61 17.85 21.16
CA VAL A 94 21.87 16.59 20.43
C VAL A 94 21.67 15.38 21.33
N VAL A 95 22.15 15.41 22.58
CA VAL A 95 21.97 14.31 23.55
C VAL A 95 20.49 14.12 23.91
N VAL A 96 19.75 15.22 24.12
CA VAL A 96 18.32 15.17 24.41
C VAL A 96 17.55 14.60 23.22
N LEU A 97 17.84 15.04 21.99
CA LEU A 97 17.22 14.49 20.78
C LEU A 97 17.57 13.01 20.58
N ALA A 98 18.82 12.61 20.80
CA ALA A 98 19.24 11.22 20.72
C ALA A 98 18.54 10.34 21.77
N ALA A 99 18.38 10.85 23.00
CA ALA A 99 17.65 10.15 24.05
C ALA A 99 16.16 9.98 23.71
N ILE A 100 15.50 11.05 23.23
CA ILE A 100 14.09 10.98 22.81
C ILE A 100 13.94 10.05 21.60
N ALA A 101 14.85 10.11 20.62
CA ALA A 101 14.84 9.22 19.45
C ALA A 101 15.04 7.75 19.84
N LEU A 102 15.92 7.46 20.79
CA LEU A 102 16.11 6.10 21.31
C LEU A 102 14.82 5.61 21.99
N ILE A 103 14.25 6.41 22.89
CA ILE A 103 13.02 6.06 23.60
C ILE A 103 11.87 5.84 22.61
N ALA A 104 11.70 6.75 21.64
CA ALA A 104 10.69 6.64 20.59
C ALA A 104 10.92 5.41 19.72
N GLY A 105 12.16 5.12 19.32
CA GLY A 105 12.50 3.93 18.53
C GLY A 105 12.24 2.63 19.27
N VAL A 106 12.55 2.56 20.57
CA VAL A 106 12.22 1.38 21.40
C VAL A 106 10.71 1.23 21.54
N LEU A 107 9.97 2.30 21.82
CA LEU A 107 8.51 2.25 21.92
C LEU A 107 7.87 1.83 20.60
N LEU A 108 8.34 2.37 19.47
CA LEU A 108 7.85 2.02 18.14
C LEU A 108 8.22 0.58 17.77
N GLY A 109 9.41 0.12 18.14
CA GLY A 109 9.85 -1.27 17.94
C GLY A 109 9.01 -2.27 18.75
N VAL A 110 8.72 -1.96 20.01
CA VAL A 110 7.83 -2.79 20.85
C VAL A 110 6.41 -2.75 20.31
N MET A 111 5.89 -1.58 19.93
CA MET A 111 4.55 -1.46 19.37
C MET A 111 4.43 -2.24 18.06
N ASN A 112 5.44 -2.14 17.19
CA ASN A 112 5.50 -2.91 15.96
C ASN A 112 5.58 -4.41 16.27
N TRP A 113 6.37 -4.83 17.26
CA TRP A 113 6.44 -6.24 17.65
C TRP A 113 5.12 -6.79 18.20
N VAL A 114 4.38 -5.99 18.98
CA VAL A 114 3.06 -6.38 19.53
C VAL A 114 1.95 -6.33 18.48
N THR A 115 2.02 -5.37 17.55
CA THR A 115 0.99 -5.13 16.52
C THR A 115 1.33 -5.78 15.19
N TYR A 116 2.45 -6.52 15.10
CA TYR A 116 2.81 -7.23 13.88
C TYR A 116 1.78 -8.33 13.65
N VAL A 117 0.88 -8.07 12.70
CA VAL A 117 -0.02 -9.08 12.16
C VAL A 117 0.62 -9.54 10.86
N ASP A 118 0.85 -10.84 10.78
CA ASP A 118 1.25 -11.44 9.51
C ASP A 118 0.08 -11.29 8.52
N PRO A 119 0.26 -10.57 7.40
CA PRO A 119 -0.84 -10.27 6.48
C PRO A 119 -1.43 -11.54 5.88
N GLU A 120 -0.61 -12.56 5.64
CA GLU A 120 -1.06 -13.86 5.15
C GLU A 120 -1.96 -14.57 6.16
N ALA A 121 -1.57 -14.63 7.44
CA ALA A 121 -2.42 -15.16 8.50
C ALA A 121 -3.75 -14.41 8.66
N ALA A 122 -3.75 -13.07 8.51
CA ALA A 122 -4.98 -12.28 8.57
C ALA A 122 -5.95 -12.60 7.41
N ILE A 123 -5.42 -12.77 6.20
CA ILE A 123 -6.21 -13.18 5.04
C ILE A 123 -6.81 -14.58 5.26
N MET A 124 -5.99 -15.53 5.73
CA MET A 124 -6.47 -16.89 6.02
C MET A 124 -7.57 -16.89 7.09
N GLU A 125 -7.43 -16.09 8.14
CA GLU A 125 -8.47 -15.95 9.18
C GLU A 125 -9.76 -15.33 8.61
N GLN A 126 -9.65 -14.32 7.74
CA GLN A 126 -10.81 -13.70 7.09
C GLN A 126 -11.55 -14.70 6.19
N ILE A 127 -10.81 -15.46 5.37
CA ILE A 127 -11.36 -16.53 4.52
C ILE A 127 -12.02 -17.61 5.37
N ALA A 128 -11.32 -18.08 6.42
CA ALA A 128 -11.83 -19.11 7.31
C ALA A 128 -13.14 -18.69 7.98
N LYS A 129 -13.19 -17.43 8.46
CA LYS A 129 -14.40 -16.83 9.02
C LYS A 129 -15.54 -16.73 8.01
N TYR A 130 -15.25 -16.36 6.76
CA TYR A 130 -16.26 -16.28 5.70
C TYR A 130 -16.89 -17.65 5.42
N TYR A 131 -16.07 -18.71 5.37
CA TYR A 131 -16.53 -20.07 5.07
C TYR A 131 -16.94 -20.91 6.30
N GLY A 132 -16.75 -20.40 7.52
CA GLY A 132 -17.06 -21.13 8.75
C GLY A 132 -16.11 -22.30 9.04
N VAL A 133 -14.90 -22.28 8.47
CA VAL A 133 -13.88 -23.33 8.63
C VAL A 133 -12.76 -22.90 9.59
N ALA A 134 -11.85 -23.80 9.96
CA ALA A 134 -10.66 -23.42 10.71
C ALA A 134 -9.63 -22.74 9.78
N ALA A 135 -8.83 -21.82 10.32
CA ALA A 135 -7.75 -21.18 9.54
C ALA A 135 -6.74 -22.22 9.01
N ASP A 136 -6.52 -23.31 9.74
CA ASP A 136 -5.65 -24.42 9.33
C ASP A 136 -6.17 -25.18 8.10
N ASP A 137 -7.46 -25.04 7.76
CA ASP A 137 -8.07 -25.65 6.57
C ASP A 137 -7.87 -24.79 5.31
N VAL A 138 -7.38 -23.55 5.46
CA VAL A 138 -7.06 -22.65 4.36
C VAL A 138 -5.59 -22.84 3.98
N THR A 139 -5.32 -23.21 2.73
CA THR A 139 -3.95 -23.49 2.26
C THR A 139 -3.50 -22.44 1.25
N SER A 140 -2.28 -21.93 1.37
CA SER A 140 -1.67 -21.03 0.38
C SER A 140 -1.29 -21.79 -0.90
N VAL A 141 -1.63 -21.25 -2.07
CA VAL A 141 -1.41 -21.85 -3.40
C VAL A 141 -0.61 -20.88 -4.28
N PRO A 142 0.70 -20.69 -4.02
CA PRO A 142 1.52 -19.67 -4.67
C PRO A 142 1.69 -19.89 -6.18
N GLU A 143 1.51 -21.11 -6.68
CA GLU A 143 1.59 -21.43 -8.12
C GLU A 143 0.50 -20.75 -8.97
N ARG A 144 -0.59 -20.32 -8.34
CA ARG A 144 -1.71 -19.61 -9.00
C ARG A 144 -1.54 -18.09 -8.98
N VAL A 145 -0.44 -17.58 -8.41
CA VAL A 145 -0.17 -16.15 -8.29
C VAL A 145 0.46 -15.64 -9.59
N VAL A 146 -0.16 -14.62 -10.18
CA VAL A 146 0.37 -13.91 -11.35
C VAL A 146 0.73 -12.48 -10.94
N GLY A 147 2.05 -12.26 -10.80
CA GLY A 147 2.62 -10.95 -10.49
C GLY A 147 2.94 -10.12 -11.73
N GLY A 148 2.91 -8.79 -11.58
CA GLY A 148 3.34 -7.83 -12.60
C GLY A 148 2.20 -7.04 -13.25
N GLY A 149 2.54 -5.92 -13.89
CA GLY A 149 1.57 -4.96 -14.42
C GLY A 149 1.09 -3.93 -13.38
N SER A 150 0.11 -3.10 -13.74
CA SER A 150 -0.45 -2.11 -12.81
C SER A 150 -1.45 -2.72 -11.83
N SER A 151 -2.05 -3.86 -12.18
CA SER A 151 -2.94 -4.64 -11.32
C SER A 151 -2.49 -6.09 -11.36
N TYR A 152 -2.40 -6.75 -10.21
CA TYR A 152 -1.75 -8.05 -10.05
C TYR A 152 -2.39 -8.84 -8.91
N VAL A 153 -2.06 -10.12 -8.81
CA VAL A 153 -2.41 -10.95 -7.66
C VAL A 153 -1.19 -11.04 -6.75
N ASP A 154 -1.36 -10.74 -5.47
CA ASP A 154 -0.29 -10.79 -4.46
C ASP A 154 -0.25 -12.16 -3.75
N GLY A 155 -1.41 -12.81 -3.61
CA GLY A 155 -1.53 -14.15 -3.01
C GLY A 155 -2.73 -14.94 -3.54
N CYS A 156 -2.67 -16.26 -3.41
CA CYS A 156 -3.78 -17.15 -3.73
C CYS A 156 -3.91 -18.22 -2.63
N TYR A 157 -5.14 -18.50 -2.23
CA TYR A 157 -5.47 -19.43 -1.16
C TYR A 157 -6.55 -20.40 -1.63
N ALA A 158 -6.54 -21.61 -1.10
CA ALA A 158 -7.55 -22.62 -1.35
C ALA A 158 -8.28 -22.96 -0.06
N VAL A 159 -9.61 -23.03 -0.16
CA VAL A 159 -10.51 -23.41 0.93
C VAL A 159 -11.60 -24.33 0.38
N THR A 160 -11.99 -25.32 1.16
CA THR A 160 -13.14 -26.18 0.83
C THR A 160 -14.36 -25.66 1.59
N ALA A 161 -15.39 -25.23 0.87
CA ALA A 161 -16.65 -24.81 1.48
C ALA A 161 -17.38 -25.98 2.15
N GLU A 162 -18.37 -25.69 3.01
CA GLU A 162 -19.17 -26.71 3.71
C GLU A 162 -19.84 -27.72 2.76
N ASP A 163 -20.14 -27.30 1.52
CA ASP A 163 -20.75 -28.14 0.49
C ASP A 163 -19.75 -29.05 -0.25
N GLY A 164 -18.46 -29.00 0.12
CA GLY A 164 -17.37 -29.75 -0.50
C GLY A 164 -16.78 -29.08 -1.74
N THR A 165 -17.23 -27.88 -2.12
CA THR A 165 -16.70 -27.15 -3.27
C THR A 165 -15.32 -26.57 -2.94
N LEU A 166 -14.33 -26.88 -3.76
CA LEU A 166 -13.01 -26.23 -3.70
C LEU A 166 -13.11 -24.82 -4.27
N ILE A 167 -12.68 -23.84 -3.48
CA ILE A 167 -12.70 -22.42 -3.82
C ILE A 167 -11.29 -21.86 -3.70
N TYR A 168 -10.88 -21.14 -4.74
CA TYR A 168 -9.65 -20.37 -4.79
C TYR A 168 -9.94 -18.92 -4.48
N VAL A 169 -9.31 -18.38 -3.45
CA VAL A 169 -9.40 -16.97 -3.07
C VAL A 169 -8.15 -16.26 -3.54
N TYR A 170 -8.32 -15.31 -4.44
CA TYR A 170 -7.24 -14.48 -4.96
C TYR A 170 -7.19 -13.16 -4.20
N HIS A 171 -6.06 -12.88 -3.56
CA HIS A 171 -5.75 -11.55 -3.03
C HIS A 171 -5.25 -10.69 -4.19
N ALA A 172 -6.14 -9.88 -4.73
CA ALA A 172 -5.94 -9.11 -5.95
C ALA A 172 -5.79 -7.62 -5.65
N VAL A 173 -4.78 -7.01 -6.26
CA VAL A 173 -4.45 -5.59 -6.16
C VAL A 173 -4.86 -4.89 -7.46
N GLY A 174 -5.83 -3.99 -7.37
CA GLY A 174 -6.36 -3.22 -8.50
C GLY A 174 -5.87 -1.79 -8.52
N SER A 175 -5.28 -1.36 -9.64
CA SER A 175 -4.89 0.04 -9.85
C SER A 175 -6.07 0.96 -10.20
N GLY A 176 -5.88 2.26 -9.98
CA GLY A 176 -6.83 3.31 -10.38
C GLY A 176 -7.84 3.68 -9.29
N ALA A 177 -7.63 3.15 -8.08
CA ALA A 177 -8.29 3.54 -6.85
C ALA A 177 -7.88 4.97 -6.42
N LYS A 178 -8.56 5.54 -5.42
CA LYS A 178 -8.32 6.93 -4.99
C LYS A 178 -6.89 7.14 -4.49
N ASP A 179 -6.38 6.18 -3.73
CA ASP A 179 -5.04 6.22 -3.15
C ASP A 179 -4.01 5.42 -3.97
N GLY A 180 -4.32 5.17 -5.26
CA GLY A 180 -3.46 4.50 -6.23
C GLY A 180 -3.88 3.06 -6.50
N THR A 181 -3.97 2.25 -5.46
CA THR A 181 -4.39 0.83 -5.53
C THR A 181 -5.43 0.50 -4.47
N LEU A 182 -6.20 -0.55 -4.71
CA LEU A 182 -7.06 -1.17 -3.71
C LEU A 182 -6.87 -2.68 -3.72
N GLU A 183 -7.15 -3.33 -2.60
CA GLU A 183 -6.91 -4.76 -2.41
C GLU A 183 -8.20 -5.49 -2.06
N LEU A 184 -8.46 -6.59 -2.75
CA LEU A 184 -9.67 -7.38 -2.66
C LEU A 184 -9.36 -8.87 -2.48
N LEU A 185 -10.33 -9.60 -1.95
CA LEU A 185 -10.39 -11.06 -2.02
C LEU A 185 -11.46 -11.46 -3.05
N VAL A 186 -11.04 -12.14 -4.12
CA VAL A 186 -11.93 -12.64 -5.18
C VAL A 186 -12.04 -14.15 -5.06
N HIS A 187 -13.25 -14.64 -4.80
CA HIS A 187 -13.50 -16.05 -4.53
C HIS A 187 -13.98 -16.73 -5.82
N ILE A 188 -13.16 -17.63 -6.38
CA ILE A 188 -13.44 -18.32 -7.64
C ILE A 188 -13.46 -19.82 -7.36
N ALA A 189 -14.60 -20.48 -7.61
CA ALA A 189 -14.69 -21.92 -7.48
C ALA A 189 -13.85 -22.63 -8.55
N ALA A 190 -13.48 -23.89 -8.29
CA ALA A 190 -12.65 -24.68 -9.22
C ALA A 190 -13.25 -24.85 -10.63
N ASP A 191 -14.57 -24.69 -10.77
CA ASP A 191 -15.27 -24.70 -12.07
C ASP A 191 -15.11 -23.37 -12.85
N GLY A 192 -14.50 -22.35 -12.25
CA GLY A 192 -14.34 -21.00 -12.78
C GLY A 192 -15.43 -20.02 -12.33
N THR A 193 -16.45 -20.46 -11.60
CA THR A 193 -17.54 -19.58 -11.17
C THR A 193 -17.07 -18.62 -10.07
N ILE A 194 -17.20 -17.31 -10.30
CA ILE A 194 -16.95 -16.28 -9.29
C ILE A 194 -18.06 -16.35 -8.24
N LYS A 195 -17.72 -16.68 -7.00
CA LYS A 195 -18.64 -16.84 -5.88
C LYS A 195 -18.87 -15.55 -5.13
N GLU A 196 -17.81 -14.77 -4.89
CA GLU A 196 -17.88 -13.53 -4.11
C GLU A 196 -16.70 -12.61 -4.42
N VAL A 197 -16.88 -11.31 -4.13
CA VAL A 197 -15.83 -10.29 -4.12
C VAL A 197 -15.91 -9.56 -2.78
N GLU A 198 -14.87 -9.66 -1.95
CA GLU A 198 -14.77 -9.07 -0.62
C GLU A 198 -13.66 -8.01 -0.54
N GLU A 199 -13.85 -7.00 0.31
CA GLU A 199 -12.85 -5.96 0.58
C GLU A 199 -11.79 -6.48 1.57
N TYR A 200 -10.51 -6.29 1.24
CA TYR A 200 -9.40 -6.60 2.16
C TYR A 200 -8.82 -5.35 2.82
N SER A 201 -8.63 -4.27 2.04
CA SER A 201 -8.00 -3.04 2.54
C SER A 201 -9.00 -1.93 2.86
N GLN A 202 -8.84 -1.31 4.04
CA GLN A 202 -9.60 -0.14 4.49
C GLN A 202 -9.09 1.20 3.91
N SER A 203 -8.15 1.17 2.96
CA SER A 203 -7.66 2.40 2.30
C SER A 203 -8.72 3.06 1.43
N GLU A 204 -9.81 2.37 1.09
CA GLU A 204 -10.92 2.99 0.38
C GLU A 204 -11.80 3.85 1.29
N THR A 205 -12.48 4.81 0.68
CA THR A 205 -13.40 5.68 1.43
C THR A 205 -14.56 4.83 1.94
N ALA A 206 -14.74 4.79 3.27
CA ALA A 206 -15.76 3.98 3.92
C ALA A 206 -17.14 4.06 3.22
N GLY A 207 -17.68 2.89 2.87
CA GLY A 207 -18.96 2.74 2.19
C GLY A 207 -18.94 2.95 0.67
N TYR A 208 -17.81 3.32 0.05
CA TYR A 208 -17.70 3.36 -1.41
C TYR A 208 -17.58 1.97 -1.99
N PHE A 209 -16.79 1.09 -1.37
CA PHE A 209 -16.70 -0.32 -1.76
C PHE A 209 -18.09 -0.96 -1.76
N ASP A 210 -18.81 -0.87 -0.64
CA ASP A 210 -20.18 -1.39 -0.51
C ASP A 210 -21.13 -0.83 -1.57
N ARG A 211 -21.02 0.47 -1.90
CA ARG A 211 -21.85 1.09 -2.94
C ARG A 211 -21.53 0.53 -4.32
N VAL A 212 -20.26 0.31 -4.63
CA VAL A 212 -19.85 -0.26 -5.93
C VAL A 212 -20.24 -1.72 -6.03
N ILE A 213 -19.97 -2.52 -5.00
CA ILE A 213 -20.34 -3.95 -4.97
C ILE A 213 -21.85 -4.10 -4.99
N SER A 214 -22.62 -3.37 -4.19
CA SER A 214 -24.09 -3.50 -4.23
C SER A 214 -24.69 -3.20 -5.61
N ALA A 215 -24.08 -2.29 -6.40
CA ALA A 215 -24.50 -2.01 -7.76
C ALA A 215 -24.05 -3.08 -8.78
N ASN A 216 -22.86 -3.67 -8.60
CA ASN A 216 -22.23 -4.53 -9.62
C ASN A 216 -22.10 -6.00 -9.22
N ARG A 217 -22.49 -6.41 -8.00
CA ARG A 217 -22.29 -7.78 -7.49
C ARG A 217 -22.91 -8.83 -8.40
N GLY A 218 -24.12 -8.59 -8.89
CA GLY A 218 -24.80 -9.53 -9.81
C GLY A 218 -24.15 -9.63 -11.20
N LYS A 219 -23.21 -8.74 -11.53
CA LYS A 219 -22.46 -8.75 -12.79
C LYS A 219 -21.14 -9.51 -12.66
N TYR A 220 -20.58 -9.57 -11.45
CA TYR A 220 -19.40 -10.39 -11.14
C TYR A 220 -19.78 -11.80 -10.68
N VAL A 221 -20.60 -11.89 -9.64
CA VAL A 221 -20.96 -13.15 -8.98
C VAL A 221 -21.84 -13.99 -9.89
N GLY A 222 -21.48 -15.27 -10.02
CA GLY A 222 -22.16 -16.24 -10.88
C GLY A 222 -21.66 -16.25 -12.32
N LYS A 223 -20.76 -15.33 -12.72
CA LYS A 223 -20.06 -15.43 -14.00
C LYS A 223 -18.93 -16.45 -13.91
N ASN A 224 -18.63 -17.08 -15.05
CA ASN A 224 -17.51 -18.00 -15.16
C ASN A 224 -16.27 -17.26 -15.70
N ALA A 225 -15.18 -17.29 -14.94
CA ALA A 225 -13.89 -16.69 -15.30
C ALA A 225 -13.33 -17.21 -16.63
N LYS A 226 -13.63 -18.46 -17.01
CA LYS A 226 -13.18 -19.07 -18.27
C LYS A 226 -13.92 -18.49 -19.49
N ASP A 227 -15.15 -18.02 -19.29
CA ASP A 227 -15.99 -17.46 -20.35
C ASP A 227 -15.85 -15.93 -20.45
N VAL A 228 -15.64 -15.27 -19.30
CA VAL A 228 -15.52 -13.82 -19.20
C VAL A 228 -14.04 -13.44 -19.25
N GLY A 229 -13.49 -13.31 -20.46
CA GLY A 229 -12.07 -12.98 -20.64
C GLY A 229 -11.63 -11.71 -19.90
N GLN A 230 -12.47 -10.66 -19.91
CA GLN A 230 -12.27 -9.45 -19.12
C GLN A 230 -13.62 -8.76 -18.87
N PHE A 231 -13.77 -8.12 -17.72
CA PHE A 231 -14.87 -7.20 -17.43
C PHE A 231 -14.52 -5.79 -17.88
N ASP A 232 -15.35 -5.22 -18.76
CA ASP A 232 -15.22 -3.84 -19.21
C ASP A 232 -15.95 -2.88 -18.28
N LEU A 233 -15.29 -1.78 -17.90
CA LEU A 233 -15.88 -0.75 -17.05
C LEU A 233 -16.50 0.36 -17.90
N VAL A 234 -17.81 0.52 -17.83
CA VAL A 234 -18.55 1.53 -18.57
C VAL A 234 -18.83 2.74 -17.69
N LYS A 235 -18.52 3.94 -18.21
CA LYS A 235 -18.69 5.20 -17.47
C LYS A 235 -20.14 5.70 -17.55
N GLY A 236 -20.97 5.35 -16.57
CA GLY A 236 -22.23 6.05 -16.23
C GLY A 236 -23.51 5.20 -16.30
N GLU A 237 -24.50 5.55 -15.47
CA GLU A 237 -25.87 5.02 -15.57
C GLU A 237 -26.46 5.35 -16.94
N GLY A 238 -26.75 4.33 -17.75
CA GLY A 238 -27.49 4.47 -19.01
C GLY A 238 -26.82 3.93 -20.27
N SER A 239 -25.63 3.33 -20.17
CA SER A 239 -25.12 2.48 -21.25
C SER A 239 -25.52 1.04 -20.96
N VAL A 240 -26.65 0.61 -21.52
CA VAL A 240 -26.98 -0.81 -21.56
C VAL A 240 -26.08 -1.45 -22.59
N THR A 241 -25.02 -2.10 -22.15
CA THR A 241 -24.16 -2.91 -23.00
C THR A 241 -23.93 -4.24 -22.30
N ASP A 242 -24.60 -5.28 -22.80
CA ASP A 242 -24.58 -6.70 -22.41
C ASP A 242 -24.58 -7.07 -20.91
N ASP A 243 -24.97 -8.30 -20.59
CA ASP A 243 -24.94 -8.82 -19.22
C ASP A 243 -23.51 -8.93 -18.62
N GLY A 244 -22.47 -8.40 -19.28
CA GLY A 244 -21.06 -8.49 -18.93
C GLY A 244 -20.39 -7.18 -18.49
N ASP A 245 -20.97 -6.00 -18.75
CA ASP A 245 -20.28 -4.72 -18.50
C ASP A 245 -20.57 -4.17 -17.10
N ILE A 246 -19.52 -3.63 -16.46
CA ILE A 246 -19.56 -3.11 -15.10
C ILE A 246 -19.88 -1.61 -15.09
N ASP A 247 -20.85 -1.21 -14.27
CA ASP A 247 -21.26 0.18 -14.16
C ASP A 247 -20.33 0.94 -13.21
N ALA A 248 -19.70 2.00 -13.71
CA ALA A 248 -19.02 2.94 -12.85
C ALA A 248 -20.04 3.71 -11.99
N VAL A 249 -19.86 3.65 -10.67
CA VAL A 249 -20.77 4.30 -9.72
C VAL A 249 -20.41 5.78 -9.58
N SER A 250 -21.42 6.66 -9.66
CA SER A 250 -21.25 8.09 -9.45
C SER A 250 -20.71 8.38 -8.05
N GLN A 251 -19.77 9.31 -7.94
CA GLN A 251 -19.04 9.63 -6.70
C GLN A 251 -18.16 8.50 -6.12
N ALA A 252 -18.07 7.35 -6.79
CA ALA A 252 -17.19 6.23 -6.44
C ALA A 252 -16.46 5.67 -7.67
N THR A 253 -16.25 6.50 -8.70
CA THR A 253 -15.74 6.05 -10.02
C THR A 253 -14.30 5.52 -9.96
N LEU A 254 -13.46 6.03 -9.07
CA LEU A 254 -12.10 5.50 -8.87
C LEU A 254 -12.13 4.14 -8.17
N THR A 255 -12.97 3.99 -7.14
CA THR A 255 -13.25 2.71 -6.49
C THR A 255 -13.78 1.68 -7.49
N SER A 256 -14.71 2.06 -8.37
CA SER A 256 -15.20 1.16 -9.44
C SER A 256 -14.09 0.70 -10.39
N ARG A 257 -13.14 1.57 -10.72
CA ARG A 257 -11.97 1.19 -11.55
C ARG A 257 -11.06 0.22 -10.82
N GLY A 258 -10.70 0.53 -9.59
CA GLY A 258 -9.84 -0.34 -8.80
C GLY A 258 -10.48 -1.72 -8.62
N ILE A 259 -11.78 -1.78 -8.32
CA ILE A 259 -12.49 -3.05 -8.14
C ILE A 259 -12.50 -3.86 -9.44
N ASN A 260 -12.86 -3.23 -10.54
CA ASN A 260 -12.88 -3.91 -11.83
C ASN A 260 -11.51 -4.45 -12.24
N ASN A 261 -10.46 -3.64 -12.04
CA ASN A 261 -9.11 -4.04 -12.37
C ASN A 261 -8.58 -5.17 -11.48
N ALA A 262 -8.92 -5.16 -10.18
CA ALA A 262 -8.58 -6.25 -9.26
C ALA A 262 -9.29 -7.56 -9.65
N VAL A 263 -10.59 -7.51 -9.95
CA VAL A 263 -11.34 -8.69 -10.40
C VAL A 263 -10.78 -9.25 -11.71
N ASN A 264 -10.45 -8.37 -12.67
CA ASN A 264 -9.81 -8.78 -13.91
C ASN A 264 -8.44 -9.44 -13.69
N ALA A 265 -7.64 -8.93 -12.75
CA ALA A 265 -6.36 -9.55 -12.40
C ALA A 265 -6.56 -10.95 -11.82
N ALA A 266 -7.54 -11.16 -10.95
CA ALA A 266 -7.88 -12.47 -10.40
C ALA A 266 -8.37 -13.45 -11.47
N VAL A 267 -9.24 -13.01 -12.39
CA VAL A 267 -9.74 -13.84 -13.50
C VAL A 267 -8.60 -14.21 -14.45
N ALA A 268 -7.73 -13.26 -14.79
CA ALA A 268 -6.56 -13.51 -15.63
C ALA A 268 -5.60 -14.52 -14.97
N ALA A 269 -5.36 -14.41 -13.66
CA ALA A 269 -4.53 -15.34 -12.92
C ALA A 269 -5.12 -16.77 -12.91
N PHE A 270 -6.43 -16.87 -12.68
CA PHE A 270 -7.14 -18.15 -12.74
C PHE A 270 -7.03 -18.79 -14.12
N ASN A 271 -7.29 -18.03 -15.19
CA ASN A 271 -7.22 -18.55 -16.56
C ASN A 271 -5.79 -18.93 -16.96
N ALA A 272 -4.79 -18.12 -16.60
CA ALA A 272 -3.39 -18.41 -16.90
C ALA A 272 -2.91 -19.74 -16.28
N TYR A 273 -3.35 -20.04 -15.06
CA TYR A 273 -3.03 -21.31 -14.42
C TYR A 273 -3.74 -22.48 -15.12
N GLU A 274 -5.03 -22.34 -15.44
CA GLU A 274 -5.80 -23.40 -16.10
C GLU A 274 -5.27 -23.69 -17.52
N GLU A 275 -4.81 -22.67 -18.25
CA GLU A 275 -4.15 -22.85 -19.56
C GLU A 275 -2.79 -23.54 -19.44
N ALA A 276 -2.00 -23.21 -18.41
CA ALA A 276 -0.69 -23.82 -18.19
C ALA A 276 -0.76 -25.28 -17.71
N ALA A 277 -1.91 -25.69 -17.16
CA ALA A 277 -2.16 -27.06 -16.69
C ALA A 277 -2.62 -28.03 -17.79
N VAL A 278 -2.89 -27.55 -19.00
CA VAL A 278 -3.34 -28.33 -20.17
C VAL A 278 -2.16 -28.65 -21.10
#